data_AF-A0A948XWK3-F1
#
_entry.id   AF-A0A948XWK3-F1
#
_cell.length_a   1.000
_cell.length_b   1.000
_cell.length_c   1.000
_cell.angle_alpha   90.00
_cell.angle_beta   90.00
_cell.angle_gamma   90.00
#
_symmetry.space_group_name_H-M   'P 1'
#
loop_
_entity.id
_entity.type
_entity.pdbx_description
1 polymer ?
#
loop_
_entity_poly.entity_id
_entity_poly.type
_entity_poly.pdbx_seq_one_letter_code
_entity_poly.pdbx_strand_id
1 'polypeptide(L)'
;MQAAPGEIDSHRPWIRDYRDDPGAMNWLATLFNPMGESTKLHFSRAWTFMFMGRVLLYIVPSFTAAVLGIAGVKTGFLNTPVNIALFTVPALLVPFAVFTFITDLTSFSAHSRRLAEAGRPTWLAVIVLVPMILGMAAYYAGTGMGAAQHRDMMKPPAAKTETPAKDGEAAAKDGEAEAKPKGEARRGPPGRQGPPPSEREMAVSTGMGMALPIWALASFGVMLWTLTYVARLPNGGQGRLRTGSHLTPDEIADGV
;
A
#
# COMPACT_ATOMS: atom_id res chain seq x y z
N MET A 1 4.39 -12.62 44.67
CA MET A 1 3.05 -12.26 44.17
C MET A 1 2.35 -13.57 43.87
N GLN A 2 1.19 -13.83 44.48
CA GLN A 2 0.40 -15.02 44.14
C GLN A 2 -0.34 -14.76 42.83
N ALA A 3 -0.23 -15.67 41.87
CA ALA A 3 -0.97 -15.60 40.62
C ALA A 3 -2.47 -15.69 40.91
N ALA A 4 -3.28 -14.85 40.27
CA ALA A 4 -4.72 -14.91 40.36
C ALA A 4 -5.23 -16.22 39.74
N PRO A 5 -6.37 -16.77 40.19
CA PRO A 5 -6.98 -17.95 39.56
C PRO A 5 -7.23 -17.67 38.06
N GLY A 6 -6.71 -18.54 37.18
CA GLY A 6 -6.83 -18.39 35.72
C GLY A 6 -5.78 -17.49 35.05
N GLU A 7 -4.75 -17.06 35.77
CA GLU A 7 -3.63 -16.28 35.21
C GLU A 7 -2.72 -17.15 34.33
N ILE A 8 -2.64 -16.84 33.03
CA ILE A 8 -1.85 -17.59 32.03
C ILE A 8 -0.44 -17.00 31.86
N ASP A 9 -0.34 -15.67 31.85
CA ASP A 9 0.92 -14.93 31.74
C ASP A 9 1.00 -13.88 32.85
N SER A 10 1.96 -14.07 33.76
CA SER A 10 2.15 -13.16 34.91
C SER A 10 2.55 -11.74 34.51
N HIS A 11 3.13 -11.54 33.33
CA HIS A 11 3.42 -10.21 32.80
C HIS A 11 2.19 -9.58 32.12
N ARG A 12 1.14 -10.37 31.85
CA ARG A 12 -0.06 -9.96 31.10
C ARG A 12 -1.32 -10.54 31.73
N PRO A 13 -1.66 -10.13 32.97
CA PRO A 13 -2.78 -10.70 33.73
C PRO A 13 -4.17 -10.45 33.10
N TRP A 14 -4.24 -9.64 32.03
CA TRP A 14 -5.45 -9.44 31.23
C TRP A 14 -5.71 -10.53 30.19
N ILE A 15 -4.77 -11.47 29.98
CA ILE A 15 -4.97 -12.64 29.12
C ILE A 15 -5.54 -13.76 30.01
N ARG A 16 -6.82 -14.08 29.80
CA ARG A 16 -7.54 -15.10 30.59
C ARG A 16 -7.99 -16.31 29.78
N ASP A 17 -8.02 -16.18 28.46
CA ASP A 17 -8.28 -17.29 27.54
C ASP A 17 -6.96 -18.05 27.27
N TYR A 18 -6.90 -19.32 27.65
CA TYR A 18 -5.71 -20.17 27.49
C TYR A 18 -5.26 -20.30 26.02
N ARG A 19 -6.20 -20.15 25.07
CA ARG A 19 -5.90 -20.19 23.64
C ARG A 19 -5.15 -18.93 23.18
N ASP A 20 -5.24 -17.83 23.93
CA ASP A 20 -4.51 -16.59 23.68
C ASP A 20 -3.12 -16.58 24.35
N ASP A 21 -2.62 -17.70 24.89
CA ASP A 21 -1.24 -17.76 25.44
C ASP A 21 -0.19 -17.30 24.40
N PRO A 22 0.57 -16.22 24.69
CA PRO A 22 1.63 -15.73 23.81
C PRO A 22 2.75 -16.75 23.53
N GLY A 23 3.02 -17.66 24.47
CA GLY A 23 4.07 -18.67 24.40
C GLY A 23 3.71 -19.86 23.50
N ALA A 24 2.42 -20.14 23.35
CA ALA A 24 1.90 -21.20 22.48
C ALA A 24 1.79 -20.80 21.00
N MET A 25 2.15 -19.56 20.64
CA MET A 25 1.97 -19.04 19.27
C MET A 25 2.93 -19.71 18.27
N ASN A 26 2.37 -20.46 17.32
CA ASN A 26 3.12 -20.98 16.18
C ASN A 26 3.07 -19.99 15.00
N TRP A 27 4.15 -19.25 14.80
CA TRP A 27 4.28 -18.24 13.74
C TRP A 27 4.18 -18.82 12.33
N LEU A 28 4.83 -19.95 12.08
CA LEU A 28 4.83 -20.57 10.75
C LEU A 28 3.42 -21.04 10.37
N ALA A 29 2.71 -21.67 11.28
CA ALA A 29 1.32 -22.08 11.05
C ALA A 29 0.40 -20.86 10.84
N THR A 30 0.56 -19.81 11.65
CA THR A 30 -0.26 -18.59 11.53
C THR A 30 -0.05 -17.89 10.18
N LEU A 31 1.20 -17.78 9.75
CA LEU A 31 1.57 -16.99 8.57
C LEU A 31 1.45 -17.76 7.26
N PHE A 32 1.70 -19.07 7.24
CA PHE A 32 1.83 -19.81 5.99
C PHE A 32 0.80 -20.93 5.80
N ASN A 33 0.06 -21.31 6.84
CA ASN A 33 -1.00 -22.31 6.72
C ASN A 33 -2.38 -21.63 6.80
N PRO A 34 -3.06 -21.40 5.66
CA PRO A 34 -4.39 -20.79 5.68
C PRO A 34 -5.46 -21.73 6.27
N MET A 35 -5.16 -23.03 6.37
CA MET A 35 -6.05 -24.02 6.95
C MET A 35 -5.81 -24.11 8.47
N GLY A 36 -6.89 -23.97 9.23
CA GLY A 36 -6.87 -24.04 10.69
C GLY A 36 -7.30 -22.73 11.32
N GLU A 37 -7.00 -22.57 12.60
CA GLU A 37 -7.61 -21.52 13.42
C GLU A 37 -6.54 -20.66 14.09
N SER A 38 -6.86 -19.39 14.33
CA SER A 38 -5.97 -18.45 14.99
C SER A 38 -6.75 -17.57 15.95
N THR A 39 -6.28 -17.57 17.19
CA THR A 39 -6.88 -16.81 18.28
C THR A 39 -6.62 -15.33 18.10
N LYS A 40 -7.38 -14.51 18.82
CA LYS A 40 -7.34 -13.06 18.67
C LYS A 40 -5.93 -12.51 18.88
N LEU A 41 -5.25 -12.96 19.94
CA LEU A 41 -3.94 -12.43 20.27
C LEU A 41 -2.89 -12.84 19.22
N HIS A 42 -2.91 -14.10 18.77
CA HIS A 42 -1.97 -14.59 17.75
C HIS A 42 -2.17 -13.85 16.43
N PHE A 43 -3.42 -13.68 16.01
CA PHE A 43 -3.78 -12.90 14.83
C PHE A 43 -3.30 -11.44 14.94
N SER A 44 -3.63 -10.75 16.04
CA SER A 44 -3.28 -9.33 16.21
C SER A 44 -1.77 -9.11 16.24
N ARG A 45 -0.99 -10.02 16.85
CA ARG A 45 0.48 -9.96 16.83
C ARG A 45 1.03 -10.13 15.41
N ALA A 46 0.58 -11.16 14.70
CA ALA A 46 1.00 -11.40 13.32
C ALA A 46 0.66 -10.22 12.42
N TRP A 47 -0.58 -9.75 12.48
CA TRP A 47 -1.05 -8.62 11.69
C TRP A 47 -0.28 -7.32 11.98
N THR A 48 -0.06 -7.02 13.26
CA THR A 48 0.70 -5.83 13.67
C THR A 48 2.13 -5.88 13.15
N PHE A 49 2.79 -7.04 13.24
CA PHE A 49 4.14 -7.23 12.69
C PHE A 49 4.17 -6.96 11.18
N MET A 50 3.24 -7.53 10.42
CA MET A 50 3.15 -7.33 8.98
C MET A 50 2.86 -5.87 8.62
N PHE A 51 1.88 -5.25 9.28
CA PHE A 51 1.51 -3.86 9.06
C PHE A 51 2.67 -2.91 9.37
N MET A 52 3.26 -3.03 10.56
CA MET A 52 4.36 -2.17 10.97
C MET A 52 5.61 -2.40 10.12
N GLY A 53 5.90 -3.64 9.73
CA GLY A 53 6.99 -3.95 8.82
C GLY A 53 6.85 -3.18 7.50
N ARG A 54 5.66 -3.16 6.89
CA ARG A 54 5.39 -2.39 5.66
C ARG A 54 5.59 -0.89 5.87
N VAL A 55 5.00 -0.34 6.94
CA VAL A 55 5.10 1.08 7.26
C VAL A 55 6.56 1.50 7.42
N LEU A 56 7.34 0.74 8.18
CA LEU A 56 8.76 1.04 8.41
C LEU A 56 9.59 0.89 7.15
N LEU A 57 9.38 -0.18 6.37
CA LEU A 57 10.10 -0.42 5.11
C LEU A 57 9.77 0.60 4.02
N TYR A 58 8.62 1.28 4.11
CA TYR A 58 8.29 2.38 3.20
C TYR A 58 8.80 3.73 3.72
N ILE A 59 8.40 4.11 4.93
CA ILE A 59 8.64 5.45 5.48
C ILE A 59 10.11 5.67 5.75
N VAL A 60 10.80 4.75 6.42
CA VAL A 60 12.19 4.98 6.86
C VAL A 60 13.12 5.17 5.66
N PRO A 61 13.11 4.29 4.63
CA PRO A 61 13.96 4.50 3.46
C PRO A 61 13.57 5.74 2.65
N SER A 62 12.28 6.00 2.46
CA SER A 62 11.80 7.16 1.70
C SER A 62 12.15 8.49 2.38
N PHE A 63 11.95 8.57 3.69
CA PHE A 63 12.30 9.75 4.49
C PHE A 63 13.82 9.97 4.51
N THR A 64 14.60 8.90 4.69
CA THR A 64 16.07 8.98 4.64
C THR A 64 16.53 9.48 3.27
N ALA A 65 15.99 8.94 2.17
CA ALA A 65 16.32 9.38 0.81
C ALA A 65 15.95 10.86 0.58
N ALA A 66 14.83 11.32 1.13
CA ALA A 66 14.41 12.71 1.06
C ALA A 66 15.38 13.64 1.81
N VAL A 67 15.75 13.31 3.06
CA VAL A 67 16.72 14.09 3.86
C VAL A 67 18.09 14.15 3.17
N LEU A 68 18.58 13.01 2.68
CA LEU A 68 19.84 12.95 1.93
C LEU A 68 19.80 13.79 0.67
N GLY A 69 18.68 13.78 -0.05
CA GLY A 69 18.47 14.63 -1.23
C GLY A 69 18.51 16.12 -0.90
N ILE A 70 17.88 16.55 0.20
CA ILE A 70 17.93 17.95 0.69
C ILE A 70 19.36 18.33 1.09
N ALA A 71 20.10 17.41 1.69
CA ALA A 71 21.50 17.59 2.06
C ALA A 71 22.48 17.61 0.85
N GLY A 72 21.98 17.47 -0.39
CA GLY A 72 22.79 17.50 -1.60
C GLY A 72 23.49 16.18 -1.95
N VAL A 73 23.16 15.08 -1.27
CA VAL A 73 23.69 13.75 -1.59
C VAL A 73 23.04 13.25 -2.88
N LYS A 74 23.85 12.73 -3.81
CA LYS A 74 23.36 12.15 -5.06
C LYS A 74 22.61 10.84 -4.78
N THR A 75 21.28 10.89 -4.74
CA THR A 75 20.39 9.76 -4.47
C THR A 75 19.79 9.11 -5.74
N GLY A 76 20.33 9.42 -6.92
CA GLY A 76 19.82 8.89 -8.20
C GLY A 76 19.75 7.36 -8.24
N PHE A 77 20.75 6.68 -7.67
CA PHE A 77 20.79 5.21 -7.61
C PHE A 77 19.62 4.57 -6.84
N LEU A 78 18.99 5.32 -5.92
CA LEU A 78 17.83 4.85 -5.16
C LEU A 78 16.56 4.77 -6.03
N ASN A 79 16.52 5.53 -7.13
CA ASN A 79 15.42 5.52 -8.09
C ASN A 79 15.66 4.61 -9.29
N THR A 80 16.81 3.94 -9.38
CA THR A 80 17.12 3.01 -10.47
C THR A 80 16.02 1.94 -10.57
N PRO A 81 15.41 1.75 -11.75
CA PRO A 81 14.38 0.73 -11.92
C PRO A 81 14.93 -0.69 -11.79
N VAL A 82 14.42 -1.46 -10.83
CA VAL A 82 14.78 -2.87 -10.57
C VAL A 82 13.58 -3.76 -10.92
N ASN A 83 13.83 -4.80 -11.73
CA ASN A 83 12.79 -5.78 -12.09
C ASN A 83 12.64 -6.82 -10.99
N ILE A 84 11.42 -7.02 -10.53
CA ILE A 84 11.03 -8.10 -9.62
C ILE A 84 9.94 -8.93 -10.28
N ALA A 85 10.39 -9.88 -11.10
CA ALA A 85 9.58 -10.78 -11.93
C ALA A 85 8.54 -10.06 -12.82
N LEU A 86 7.36 -9.73 -12.30
CA LEU A 86 6.19 -9.26 -13.05
C LEU A 86 6.08 -7.73 -13.18
N PHE A 87 6.89 -6.97 -12.43
CA PHE A 87 6.85 -5.50 -12.43
C PHE A 87 8.21 -4.90 -12.04
N THR A 88 8.33 -3.59 -12.19
CA THR A 88 9.57 -2.85 -11.93
C THR A 88 9.32 -1.84 -10.82
N VAL A 89 10.22 -1.77 -9.85
CA VAL A 89 10.14 -0.80 -8.75
C VAL A 89 11.45 -0.04 -8.62
N PRO A 90 11.44 1.18 -8.07
CA PRO A 90 12.67 1.87 -7.66
C PRO A 90 13.50 0.99 -6.72
N ALA A 91 14.82 0.99 -6.87
CA ALA A 91 15.75 0.20 -6.04
C ALA A 91 15.50 0.37 -4.53
N LEU A 92 15.20 1.60 -4.11
CA LEU A 92 14.84 1.95 -2.72
C LEU A 92 13.65 1.15 -2.18
N LEU A 93 12.68 0.86 -3.05
CA LEU A 93 11.41 0.24 -2.68
C LEU A 93 11.42 -1.28 -2.88
N VAL A 94 12.52 -1.88 -3.32
CA VAL A 94 12.61 -3.35 -3.48
C VAL A 94 12.30 -4.10 -2.18
N PRO A 95 12.91 -3.77 -1.01
CA PRO A 95 12.58 -4.46 0.23
C PRO A 95 11.11 -4.31 0.62
N PHE A 96 10.56 -3.10 0.47
CA PHE A 96 9.15 -2.84 0.72
C PHE A 96 8.24 -3.67 -0.20
N ALA A 97 8.54 -3.72 -1.50
CA ALA A 97 7.75 -4.47 -2.47
C ALA A 97 7.76 -5.96 -2.12
N VAL A 98 8.95 -6.58 -1.99
CA VAL A 98 9.08 -8.00 -1.65
C VAL A 98 8.36 -8.32 -0.35
N PHE A 99 8.59 -7.52 0.70
CA PHE A 99 7.92 -7.73 1.98
C PHE A 99 6.40 -7.60 1.86
N THR A 100 5.90 -6.64 1.09
CA THR A 100 4.46 -6.46 0.87
C THR A 100 3.83 -7.67 0.19
N PHE A 101 4.45 -8.24 -0.85
CA PHE A 101 3.96 -9.46 -1.51
C PHE A 101 3.90 -10.65 -0.55
N ILE A 102 4.99 -10.90 0.20
CA ILE A 102 5.04 -11.98 1.19
C ILE A 102 3.92 -11.76 2.23
N THR A 103 3.83 -10.54 2.74
CA THR A 103 2.89 -10.24 3.82
C THR A 103 1.43 -10.19 3.37
N ASP A 104 1.13 -10.00 2.09
CA ASP A 104 -0.26 -10.07 1.59
C ASP A 104 -0.73 -11.52 1.57
N LEU A 105 0.14 -12.44 1.12
CA LEU A 105 -0.12 -13.87 1.22
C LEU A 105 -0.30 -14.30 2.68
N THR A 106 0.60 -13.87 3.57
CA THR A 106 0.53 -14.27 4.97
C THR A 106 -0.60 -13.55 5.73
N SER A 107 -1.00 -12.34 5.29
CA SER A 107 -2.21 -11.68 5.79
C SER A 107 -3.46 -12.44 5.38
N PHE A 108 -3.55 -12.93 4.15
CA PHE A 108 -4.64 -13.81 3.73
C PHE A 108 -4.72 -15.07 4.60
N SER A 109 -3.58 -15.72 4.88
CA SER A 109 -3.52 -16.87 5.80
C SER A 109 -4.04 -16.49 7.20
N ALA A 110 -3.49 -15.45 7.80
CA ALA A 110 -3.86 -15.01 9.15
C ALA A 110 -5.36 -14.65 9.26
N HIS A 111 -5.92 -13.97 8.25
CA HIS A 111 -7.33 -13.63 8.23
C HIS A 111 -8.23 -14.85 8.01
N SER A 112 -7.84 -15.78 7.14
CA SER A 112 -8.57 -17.03 6.93
C SER A 112 -8.70 -17.82 8.24
N ARG A 113 -7.59 -17.97 8.96
CA ARG A 113 -7.55 -18.66 10.24
C ARG A 113 -8.37 -17.95 11.32
N ARG A 114 -8.31 -16.62 11.36
CA ARG A 114 -9.06 -15.82 12.33
C ARG A 114 -10.58 -15.89 12.08
N LEU A 115 -10.98 -15.88 10.82
CA LEU A 115 -12.38 -16.04 10.44
C LEU A 115 -12.88 -17.45 10.77
N ALA A 116 -12.07 -18.48 10.50
CA ALA A 116 -12.39 -19.87 10.85
C ALA A 116 -12.59 -20.05 12.36
N GLU A 117 -11.67 -19.57 13.19
CA GLU A 117 -11.75 -19.60 14.67
C GLU A 117 -13.04 -18.96 15.20
N ALA A 118 -13.57 -17.96 14.50
CA ALA A 118 -14.77 -17.25 14.87
C ALA A 118 -16.06 -17.81 14.23
N GLY A 119 -15.99 -18.93 13.53
CA GLY A 119 -17.11 -19.50 12.78
C GLY A 119 -17.65 -18.58 11.67
N ARG A 120 -16.78 -17.75 11.09
CA ARG A 120 -17.12 -16.82 10.00
C ARG A 120 -16.68 -17.37 8.65
N PRO A 121 -17.35 -16.97 7.55
CA PRO A 121 -16.94 -17.42 6.22
C PRO A 121 -15.51 -16.98 5.89
N THR A 122 -14.62 -17.95 5.66
CA THR A 122 -13.19 -17.72 5.41
C THR A 122 -12.92 -17.00 4.08
N TRP A 123 -13.84 -17.09 3.11
CA TRP A 123 -13.72 -16.38 1.84
C TRP A 123 -13.64 -14.86 1.99
N LEU A 124 -14.13 -14.30 3.11
CA LEU A 124 -13.98 -12.87 3.42
C LEU A 124 -12.50 -12.46 3.55
N ALA A 125 -11.58 -13.40 3.79
CA ALA A 125 -10.14 -13.12 3.80
C ALA A 125 -9.64 -12.57 2.46
N VAL A 126 -10.32 -12.83 1.34
CA VAL A 126 -9.95 -12.27 0.02
C VAL A 126 -9.97 -10.73 0.01
N ILE A 127 -10.74 -10.08 0.90
CA ILE A 127 -10.78 -8.62 1.05
C ILE A 127 -9.37 -8.04 1.26
N VAL A 128 -8.49 -8.76 1.96
CA VAL A 128 -7.13 -8.27 2.24
C VAL A 128 -6.23 -8.22 1.01
N LEU A 129 -6.62 -8.89 -0.09
CA LEU A 129 -5.90 -8.87 -1.36
C LEU A 129 -6.33 -7.70 -2.26
N VAL A 130 -7.46 -7.06 -1.97
CA VAL A 130 -8.00 -5.95 -2.77
C VAL A 130 -6.98 -4.82 -2.97
N PRO A 131 -6.22 -4.36 -1.95
CA PRO A 131 -5.25 -3.28 -2.16
C PRO A 131 -4.16 -3.66 -3.16
N MET A 132 -3.67 -4.90 -3.13
CA MET A 132 -2.67 -5.40 -4.07
C MET A 132 -3.22 -5.46 -5.49
N ILE A 133 -4.43 -6.01 -5.66
CA ILE A 133 -5.09 -6.10 -6.97
C ILE A 133 -5.27 -4.71 -7.58
N LEU A 134 -5.79 -3.76 -6.80
CA LEU A 134 -6.01 -2.38 -7.26
C LEU A 134 -4.68 -1.65 -7.52
N GLY A 135 -3.68 -1.83 -6.65
CA GLY A 135 -2.34 -1.26 -6.82
C GLY A 135 -1.67 -1.78 -8.09
N MET A 136 -1.74 -3.08 -8.36
CA MET A 136 -1.20 -3.68 -9.59
C MET A 136 -1.94 -3.20 -10.84
N ALA A 137 -3.27 -3.15 -10.81
CA ALA A 137 -4.06 -2.65 -11.94
C ALA A 137 -3.70 -1.19 -12.26
N ALA A 138 -3.61 -0.34 -11.23
CA ALA A 138 -3.18 1.05 -11.36
C ALA A 138 -1.74 1.18 -11.85
N TYR A 139 -0.83 0.31 -11.38
CA TYR A 139 0.55 0.27 -11.85
C TYR A 139 0.60 -0.02 -13.36
N TYR A 140 -0.06 -1.08 -13.82
CA TYR A 140 -0.07 -1.44 -15.25
C TYR A 140 -0.67 -0.32 -16.11
N ALA A 141 -1.80 0.26 -15.69
CA ALA A 141 -2.39 1.40 -16.39
C ALA A 141 -1.42 2.60 -16.45
N GLY A 142 -0.81 2.97 -15.33
CA GLY A 142 0.12 4.09 -15.24
C GLY A 142 1.42 3.87 -16.02
N THR A 143 1.94 2.63 -16.09
CA THR A 143 3.12 2.34 -16.93
C THR A 143 2.83 2.54 -18.41
N GLY A 144 1.66 2.12 -18.91
CA GLY A 144 1.23 2.37 -20.28
C GLY A 144 1.11 3.86 -20.58
N MET A 145 0.52 4.63 -19.65
CA MET A 145 0.43 6.08 -19.76
C MET A 145 1.80 6.77 -19.78
N GLY A 146 2.71 6.38 -18.88
CA GLY A 146 4.06 6.97 -18.83
C GLY A 146 4.88 6.69 -20.09
N ALA A 147 4.77 5.48 -20.65
CA ALA A 147 5.40 5.14 -21.92
C ALA A 147 4.83 5.97 -23.09
N ALA A 148 3.51 6.16 -23.14
CA ALA A 148 2.86 7.01 -24.14
C ALA A 148 3.28 8.48 -24.02
N GLN A 149 3.33 9.03 -22.79
CA GLN A 149 3.82 10.38 -22.52
C GLN A 149 5.26 10.58 -23.01
N HIS A 150 6.16 9.62 -22.76
CA HIS A 150 7.53 9.70 -23.25
C HIS A 150 7.58 9.76 -24.77
N ARG A 151 6.78 8.93 -25.46
CA ARG A 151 6.70 8.94 -26.92
C ARG A 151 6.19 10.28 -27.45
N ASP A 152 5.19 10.87 -26.80
CA ASP A 152 4.67 12.19 -27.18
C ASP A 152 5.71 13.30 -26.98
N MET A 153 6.52 13.22 -25.91
CA MET A 153 7.61 14.18 -25.66
C MET A 153 8.76 14.07 -26.67
N MET A 154 8.97 12.87 -27.23
CA MET A 154 10.01 12.62 -28.23
C MET A 154 9.52 12.80 -29.68
N LYS A 155 8.23 13.09 -29.89
CA LYS A 155 7.74 13.44 -31.23
C LYS A 155 8.41 14.74 -31.67
N PRO A 156 9.05 14.78 -32.86
CA PRO A 156 9.52 16.04 -33.41
C PRO A 156 8.32 17.00 -33.55
N PRO A 157 8.51 18.30 -33.35
CA PRO A 157 7.43 19.27 -33.59
C PRO A 157 6.94 19.06 -35.02
N ALA A 158 5.64 18.78 -35.18
CA ALA A 158 5.05 18.65 -36.50
C ALA A 158 5.46 19.90 -37.29
N ALA A 159 6.14 19.67 -38.42
CA ALA A 159 6.49 20.74 -39.34
C ALA A 159 5.20 21.51 -39.59
N LYS A 160 5.19 22.80 -39.22
CA LYS A 160 4.11 23.69 -39.61
C LYS A 160 4.07 23.60 -41.13
N THR A 161 3.09 22.89 -41.66
CA THR A 161 2.75 22.97 -43.08
C THR A 161 2.37 24.42 -43.29
N GLU A 162 3.31 25.19 -43.82
CA GLU A 162 3.05 26.50 -44.39
C GLU A 162 2.02 26.26 -45.49
N THR A 163 0.77 26.55 -45.19
CA THR A 163 -0.26 26.74 -46.20
C THR A 163 0.23 27.90 -47.07
N PRO A 164 0.55 27.70 -48.36
CA PRO A 164 1.00 28.80 -49.18
C PRO A 164 -0.15 29.79 -49.32
N ALA A 165 0.15 31.04 -49.01
CA ALA A 165 -0.73 32.18 -49.20
C ALA A 165 -1.27 32.16 -50.64
N LYS A 166 -2.59 32.15 -50.78
CA LYS A 166 -3.25 32.63 -51.99
C LYS A 166 -3.67 34.06 -51.73
N ASP A 167 -3.01 34.95 -52.45
CA ASP A 167 -3.39 36.36 -52.59
C ASP A 167 -4.84 36.50 -53.06
N GLY A 168 -5.55 37.46 -52.49
CA GLY A 168 -6.94 37.77 -52.80
C GLY A 168 -7.48 38.90 -51.93
N GLU A 169 -7.41 40.11 -52.46
CA GLU A 169 -7.75 41.42 -51.89
C GLU A 169 -9.14 41.60 -51.22
N ALA A 170 -9.14 42.60 -50.33
CA ALA A 170 -10.23 43.53 -49.96
C ALA A 170 -11.29 43.09 -48.93
N ALA A 171 -11.17 43.61 -47.69
CA ALA A 171 -11.98 44.74 -47.24
C ALA A 171 -11.66 45.11 -45.78
N ALA A 172 -11.42 46.40 -45.56
CA ALA A 172 -11.15 47.02 -44.27
C ALA A 172 -12.35 46.94 -43.30
N LYS A 173 -12.07 46.84 -42.01
CA LYS A 173 -12.72 47.65 -40.96
C LYS A 173 -11.93 47.60 -39.66
N ASP A 174 -11.57 48.78 -39.20
CA ASP A 174 -10.95 49.09 -37.92
C ASP A 174 -11.78 48.63 -36.73
N GLY A 175 -11.09 48.25 -35.67
CA GLY A 175 -11.66 47.92 -34.37
C GLY A 175 -10.55 47.59 -33.38
N GLU A 176 -9.97 48.64 -32.79
CA GLU A 176 -9.07 48.55 -31.65
C GLU A 176 -9.69 47.73 -30.52
N ALA A 177 -8.98 46.68 -30.08
CA ALA A 177 -9.21 46.04 -28.79
C ALA A 177 -7.86 45.54 -28.25
N GLU A 178 -7.27 46.42 -27.43
CA GLU A 178 -6.32 46.19 -26.35
C GLU A 178 -5.64 44.81 -26.27
N ALA A 179 -4.34 44.82 -26.57
CA ALA A 179 -3.39 43.79 -26.20
C ALA A 179 -3.40 43.55 -24.68
N LYS A 180 -3.92 42.39 -24.26
CA LYS A 180 -3.63 41.86 -22.91
C LYS A 180 -2.27 41.15 -22.95
N PRO A 181 -1.34 41.51 -22.05
CA PRO A 181 0.00 40.93 -22.04
C PRO A 181 -0.06 39.44 -21.73
N LYS A 182 0.75 38.68 -22.48
CA LYS A 182 1.04 37.26 -22.29
C LYS A 182 1.30 37.00 -20.80
N GLY A 183 0.39 36.25 -20.17
CA GLY A 183 0.60 35.72 -18.83
C GLY A 183 1.92 34.99 -18.79
N GLU A 184 2.83 35.49 -17.98
CA GLU A 184 4.09 34.87 -17.65
C GLU A 184 3.82 33.41 -17.26
N ALA A 185 4.36 32.50 -18.06
CA ALA A 185 4.55 31.13 -17.65
C ALA A 185 5.32 31.19 -16.33
N ARG A 186 4.63 30.85 -15.23
CA ARG A 186 5.24 30.59 -13.92
C ARG A 186 6.47 29.73 -14.17
N ARG A 187 7.66 30.34 -14.07
CA ARG A 187 8.92 29.63 -13.96
C ARG A 187 8.79 28.74 -12.74
N GLY A 188 8.56 27.45 -12.97
CA GLY A 188 8.73 26.44 -11.94
C GLY A 188 10.16 26.49 -11.41
N PRO A 189 10.42 25.90 -10.23
CA PRO A 189 11.75 25.87 -9.63
C PRO A 189 12.81 25.37 -10.63
N PRO A 190 14.05 25.91 -10.59
CA PRO A 190 15.10 25.57 -11.54
C PRO A 190 15.29 24.05 -11.60
N GLY A 191 15.07 23.52 -12.79
CA GLY A 191 14.94 22.10 -13.06
C GLY A 191 16.20 21.31 -12.72
N ARG A 192 15.97 20.05 -12.33
CA ARG A 192 16.96 18.96 -12.41
C ARG A 192 17.68 19.05 -13.75
N GLN A 193 18.93 19.50 -13.75
CA GLN A 193 19.86 19.37 -14.87
C GLN A 193 20.27 17.91 -14.97
N GLY A 194 19.43 17.11 -15.61
CA GLY A 194 19.74 15.74 -16.02
C GLY A 194 19.25 15.52 -17.44
N PRO A 195 19.78 14.50 -18.14
CA PRO A 195 19.19 14.06 -19.39
C PRO A 195 17.69 13.77 -19.20
N PRO A 196 16.87 13.92 -20.25
CA PRO A 196 15.45 13.56 -20.17
C PRO A 196 15.32 12.11 -19.69
N PRO A 197 14.34 11.82 -18.81
CA PRO A 197 14.14 10.47 -18.28
C PRO A 197 13.87 9.50 -19.44
N SER A 198 14.42 8.29 -19.33
CA SER A 198 14.15 7.23 -20.30
C SER A 198 12.67 6.82 -20.30
N GLU A 199 12.19 6.19 -21.39
CA GLU A 199 10.82 5.67 -21.49
C GLU A 199 10.47 4.78 -20.29
N ARG A 200 11.43 3.93 -19.87
CA ARG A 200 11.25 3.02 -18.75
C ARG A 200 11.16 3.76 -17.41
N GLU A 201 11.99 4.76 -17.17
CA GLU A 201 11.92 5.57 -15.95
C GLU A 201 10.60 6.35 -15.88
N MET A 202 10.13 6.88 -17.00
CA MET A 202 8.84 7.58 -17.08
C MET A 202 7.67 6.61 -16.86
N ALA A 203 7.69 5.44 -17.49
CA ALA A 203 6.69 4.39 -17.28
C ALA A 203 6.63 3.95 -15.80
N VAL A 204 7.77 3.64 -15.19
CA VAL A 204 7.83 3.18 -13.80
C VAL A 204 7.40 4.28 -12.83
N SER A 205 7.85 5.52 -13.03
CA SER A 205 7.48 6.64 -12.16
C SER A 205 5.99 6.97 -12.23
N THR A 206 5.39 6.99 -13.43
CA THR A 206 3.94 7.19 -13.61
C THR A 206 3.15 6.00 -13.05
N GLY A 207 3.58 4.77 -13.33
CA GLY A 207 2.99 3.55 -12.78
C GLY A 207 2.95 3.55 -11.25
N MET A 208 4.10 3.81 -10.61
CA MET A 208 4.20 3.90 -9.15
C MET A 208 3.42 5.10 -8.58
N GLY A 209 3.44 6.24 -9.28
CA GLY A 209 2.71 7.45 -8.91
C GLY A 209 1.19 7.25 -8.88
N MET A 210 0.65 6.35 -9.70
CA MET A 210 -0.74 5.93 -9.65
C MET A 210 -0.99 4.80 -8.65
N ALA A 211 -0.11 3.79 -8.63
CA ALA A 211 -0.30 2.59 -7.83
C ALA A 211 -0.28 2.86 -6.33
N LEU A 212 0.71 3.62 -5.84
CA LEU A 212 0.89 3.86 -4.41
C LEU A 212 -0.29 4.54 -3.72
N PRO A 213 -0.87 5.64 -4.23
CA PRO A 213 -2.03 6.27 -3.57
C PRO A 213 -3.26 5.36 -3.58
N ILE A 214 -3.52 4.66 -4.69
CA ILE A 214 -4.65 3.72 -4.80
C ILE A 214 -4.48 2.56 -3.83
N TRP A 215 -3.28 1.95 -3.79
CA TRP A 215 -2.93 0.90 -2.85
C TRP A 215 -3.05 1.38 -1.40
N ALA A 216 -2.57 2.58 -1.08
CA ALA A 216 -2.61 3.13 0.28
C ALA A 216 -4.05 3.38 0.75
N LEU A 217 -4.90 3.96 -0.10
CA LEU A 217 -6.32 4.20 0.20
C LEU A 217 -7.09 2.89 0.39
N ALA A 218 -6.88 1.91 -0.49
CA ALA A 218 -7.48 0.59 -0.34
C ALA A 218 -6.98 -0.12 0.93
N SER A 219 -5.67 -0.05 1.20
CA SER A 219 -5.05 -0.61 2.40
C SER A 219 -5.61 0.01 3.67
N PHE A 220 -5.90 1.31 3.67
CA PHE A 220 -6.55 1.99 4.78
C PHE A 220 -7.97 1.43 5.04
N GLY A 221 -8.76 1.21 3.99
CA GLY A 221 -10.06 0.57 4.10
C GLY A 221 -9.98 -0.85 4.69
N VAL A 222 -9.04 -1.66 4.20
CA VAL A 222 -8.78 -3.01 4.74
C VAL A 222 -8.33 -2.94 6.20
N MET A 223 -7.45 -2.01 6.56
CA MET A 223 -7.00 -1.81 7.94
C MET A 223 -8.17 -1.50 8.86
N LEU A 224 -9.08 -0.60 8.47
CA LEU A 224 -10.27 -0.30 9.25
C LEU A 224 -11.15 -1.54 9.40
N TRP A 225 -11.38 -2.29 8.33
CA TRP A 225 -12.13 -3.54 8.38
C TRP A 225 -11.46 -4.55 9.32
N THR A 226 -10.15 -4.74 9.24
CA THR A 226 -9.40 -5.64 10.12
C THR A 226 -9.54 -5.22 11.59
N LEU A 227 -9.39 -3.94 11.93
CA LEU A 227 -9.42 -3.45 13.31
C LEU A 227 -10.83 -3.40 13.92
N THR A 228 -11.84 -3.12 13.11
CA THR A 228 -13.23 -2.95 13.59
C THR A 228 -14.03 -4.24 13.54
N TYR A 229 -13.69 -5.15 12.63
CA TYR A 229 -14.40 -6.42 12.44
C TYR A 229 -13.53 -7.61 12.87
N VAL A 230 -12.49 -7.95 12.11
CA VAL A 230 -11.76 -9.22 12.25
C VAL A 230 -11.06 -9.37 13.60
N ALA A 231 -10.36 -8.32 14.04
CA ALA A 231 -9.65 -8.29 15.33
C ALA A 231 -10.61 -8.30 16.53
N ARG A 232 -11.91 -8.03 16.33
CA ARG A 232 -12.91 -7.97 17.39
C ARG A 232 -13.80 -9.21 17.46
N LEU A 233 -13.61 -10.16 16.56
CA LEU A 233 -14.31 -11.43 16.64
C LEU A 233 -13.97 -12.14 17.97
N PRO A 234 -14.92 -12.87 18.59
CA PRO A 234 -14.63 -13.71 19.74
C PRO A 234 -13.87 -14.97 19.32
N ASN A 235 -13.10 -15.58 20.24
CA ASN A 235 -12.51 -16.90 20.04
C ASN A 235 -13.62 -17.98 20.16
N GLY A 236 -13.58 -19.02 19.34
CA GLY A 236 -14.61 -20.08 19.31
C GLY A 236 -15.99 -19.67 18.82
N GLY A 237 -16.18 -18.45 18.29
CA GLY A 237 -17.44 -18.01 17.68
C GLY A 237 -18.62 -17.72 18.62
N GLN A 238 -18.46 -17.89 19.94
CA GLN A 238 -19.50 -17.57 20.93
C GLN A 238 -19.44 -16.09 21.34
N GLY A 239 -20.55 -15.35 21.21
CA GLY A 239 -20.69 -13.94 21.63
C GLY A 239 -20.95 -12.91 20.52
N ARG A 240 -21.83 -11.93 20.79
CA ARG A 240 -22.04 -10.73 19.95
C ARG A 240 -20.90 -9.74 20.17
N LEU A 241 -19.84 -9.83 19.35
CA LEU A 241 -18.71 -8.87 19.32
C LEU A 241 -18.15 -8.51 20.71
N ARG A 242 -18.00 -9.50 21.60
CA ARG A 242 -17.30 -9.35 22.88
C ARG A 242 -15.85 -9.80 22.73
N THR A 243 -14.93 -9.02 23.28
CA THR A 243 -13.49 -9.24 23.20
C THR A 243 -13.06 -10.41 24.10
N GLY A 244 -13.40 -11.66 23.78
CA GLY A 244 -13.30 -12.86 24.64
C GLY A 244 -12.00 -13.17 25.39
N SER A 245 -10.92 -12.39 25.26
CA SER A 245 -9.70 -12.52 26.08
C SER A 245 -9.88 -12.23 27.57
N HIS A 246 -11.04 -11.69 27.97
CA HIS A 246 -11.40 -11.40 29.37
C HIS A 246 -12.20 -12.53 30.03
N LEU A 247 -12.67 -13.50 29.24
CA LEU A 247 -13.45 -14.62 29.75
C LEU A 247 -12.53 -15.65 30.40
N THR A 248 -12.90 -16.13 31.57
CA THR A 248 -12.20 -17.24 32.24
C THR A 248 -12.55 -18.57 31.59
N PRO A 249 -11.74 -19.64 31.81
CA PRO A 249 -12.07 -20.98 31.34
C PRO A 249 -13.47 -21.46 31.77
N ASP A 250 -13.90 -21.10 32.98
CA ASP A 250 -15.23 -21.43 33.50
C ASP A 250 -16.34 -20.68 32.74
N GLU A 251 -16.14 -19.38 32.45
CA GLU A 251 -17.09 -18.59 31.65
C GLU A 251 -17.22 -19.10 30.21
N ILE A 252 -16.12 -19.64 29.65
CA ILE A 252 -16.12 -20.30 28.32
C ILE A 252 -16.86 -21.64 28.40
N ALA A 253 -16.65 -22.44 29.45
CA ALA A 253 -17.33 -23.71 29.65
C ALA A 253 -18.85 -23.53 29.84
N ASP A 254 -19.26 -22.41 30.44
CA ASP A 254 -20.66 -22.05 30.68
C ASP A 254 -21.34 -21.36 29.47
N GLY A 255 -20.60 -21.04 28.40
CA GLY A 255 -21.12 -20.51 27.14
C GLY A 255 -21.58 -19.04 27.16
N VAL A 256 -20.94 -18.20 27.99
CA VAL A 256 -21.30 -16.78 28.25
C VAL A 256 -20.77 -15.80 27.19
#